data_AF-A0A4R3TFA1-F1
#
_entry.id   AF-A0A4R3TFA1-F1
#
_cell.length_a   1.000
_cell.length_b   1.000
_cell.length_c   1.000
_cell.angle_alpha   90.00
_cell.angle_beta   90.00
_cell.angle_gamma   90.00
#
_symmetry.space_group_name_H-M   'P 1'
#
loop_
_entity.id
_entity.type
_entity.pdbx_description
1 polymer ?
#
loop_
_entity_poly.entity_id
_entity_poly.type
_entity_poly.pdbx_seq_one_letter_code
_entity_poly.pdbx_strand_id
1 'polypeptide(L)'
;MSAPWSILGIGMTADTAAIRKAYAARLKAMDVDRDVEGFAQLREARDHALRLARGMAAAATEEAEPIDEDAEFEPEFGPSPEAPARWTYAAPELPGEWSGAQPLAARPGEPDDTTMLGRMAWAAAAAREGVSGAGIPLTTIDPFTAPFLPGNHAADDALGLRPGESPAERLAILLDPESAAASEPLSETEARQATRALRKILDDAAQAHITRAQQIEDWLAEVLARGWPRSAPLLEDANAAFGWEREWAAHDARPGVAFLGARLRGYRFQQNVLQPGHRYHKAWNELARPGKAGLFRMLRKPAQGDVDGLLRGVRKNFPELETHFAPDRVASWEGGNPFAAGLLVLLGVIALGVVLALADSPSGRRSTLEHDSWAAMQAAVEETFGEGHDPSWLWDRQPELAGLLNAQARDLLENGQDQSAVVRKSVEIVRGRSFLNGRELPGADLDTAMTLRLAQLRAARAQSDAACIHLRNSGVLDGITPVPPELRGKEREFAAHLAETGKLGRPQDHGERTAMVPGELIDEVVDTTRLSHDKVREAMSGKGDDATGCAVTIALLDRTLAWKGANRREILMTL
;
A
#
# COMPACT_ATOMS: atom_id res chain seq x y z
N MET A 1 36.09 18.88 -10.05
CA MET A 1 35.67 17.45 -10.07
C MET A 1 34.70 17.30 -11.23
N SER A 2 35.03 16.52 -12.26
CA SER A 2 34.21 16.44 -13.47
C SER A 2 32.88 15.74 -13.20
N ALA A 3 31.77 16.34 -13.63
CA ALA A 3 30.45 15.73 -13.50
C ALA A 3 30.43 14.34 -14.16
N PRO A 4 29.83 13.31 -13.53
CA PRO A 4 29.86 11.92 -14.03
C PRO A 4 29.29 11.79 -15.45
N TRP A 5 28.40 12.69 -15.82
CA TRP A 5 27.75 12.79 -17.12
C TRP A 5 28.72 13.15 -18.26
N SER A 6 29.71 14.01 -17.99
CA SER A 6 30.75 14.39 -18.94
C SER A 6 31.67 13.20 -19.29
N ILE A 7 31.99 12.38 -18.29
CA ILE A 7 32.79 11.14 -18.46
C ILE A 7 31.98 10.06 -19.19
N LEU A 8 30.66 10.06 -19.09
CA LEU A 8 29.79 9.15 -19.85
C LEU A 8 29.43 9.69 -21.25
N GLY A 9 29.66 10.99 -21.50
CA GLY A 9 29.32 11.65 -22.77
C GLY A 9 27.81 11.79 -22.99
N ILE A 10 27.03 11.92 -21.91
CA ILE A 10 25.57 12.10 -21.95
C ILE A 10 25.15 13.32 -21.13
N GLY A 11 23.99 13.89 -21.47
CA GLY A 11 23.32 14.84 -20.58
C GLY A 11 22.86 14.18 -19.28
N MET A 12 22.70 14.98 -18.22
CA MET A 12 22.17 14.51 -16.94
C MET A 12 20.73 13.99 -17.12
N THR A 13 20.44 12.79 -16.61
CA THR A 13 19.16 12.10 -16.82
C THR A 13 18.78 11.19 -15.64
N ALA A 14 17.48 11.04 -15.40
CA ALA A 14 16.92 10.06 -14.46
C ALA A 14 16.77 8.64 -15.06
N ASP A 15 16.91 8.51 -16.39
CA ASP A 15 16.77 7.23 -17.08
C ASP A 15 17.99 6.32 -16.86
N THR A 16 17.82 5.33 -15.99
CA THR A 16 18.86 4.33 -15.69
C THR A 16 19.27 3.47 -16.91
N ALA A 17 18.40 3.31 -17.92
CA ALA A 17 18.71 2.58 -19.13
C ALA A 17 19.66 3.37 -20.04
N ALA A 18 19.43 4.68 -20.19
CA ALA A 18 20.33 5.58 -20.90
C ALA A 18 21.74 5.60 -20.30
N ILE A 19 21.87 5.63 -18.98
CA ILE A 19 23.15 5.60 -18.26
C ILE A 19 23.93 4.30 -18.54
N ARG A 20 23.25 3.15 -18.45
CA ARG A 20 23.87 1.84 -18.73
C ARG A 20 24.31 1.73 -20.19
N LYS A 21 23.53 2.27 -21.11
CA LYS A 21 23.84 2.29 -22.54
C LYS A 21 25.07 3.15 -22.85
N ALA A 22 25.18 4.33 -22.24
CA ALA A 22 26.32 5.22 -22.38
C ALA A 22 27.62 4.60 -21.83
N TYR A 23 27.54 3.98 -20.65
CA TYR A 23 28.65 3.23 -20.08
C TYR A 23 29.13 2.10 -21.02
N ALA A 24 28.21 1.31 -21.57
CA ALA A 24 28.54 0.23 -22.50
C ALA A 24 29.18 0.75 -23.81
N ALA A 25 28.72 1.89 -24.32
CA ALA A 25 29.29 2.52 -25.51
C ALA A 25 30.72 3.03 -25.26
N ARG A 26 30.98 3.69 -24.12
CA ARG A 26 32.31 4.14 -23.70
C ARG A 26 33.26 2.98 -23.42
N LEU A 27 32.77 1.92 -22.75
CA LEU A 27 33.56 0.73 -22.46
C LEU A 27 33.99 0.00 -23.74
N LYS A 28 33.12 -0.06 -24.76
CA LYS A 28 33.42 -0.68 -26.05
C LYS A 28 34.42 0.11 -26.90
N ALA A 29 34.49 1.43 -26.70
CA ALA A 29 35.43 2.31 -27.39
C ALA A 29 36.80 2.41 -26.70
N MET A 30 36.93 1.88 -25.48
CA MET A 30 38.13 1.95 -24.65
C MET A 30 38.87 0.62 -24.64
N ASP A 31 40.20 0.67 -24.76
CA ASP A 31 41.06 -0.50 -24.58
C ASP A 31 41.40 -0.65 -23.09
N VAL A 32 40.63 -1.48 -22.39
CA VAL A 32 40.66 -1.64 -20.93
C VAL A 32 42.02 -2.14 -20.42
N ASP A 33 42.73 -2.93 -21.23
CA ASP A 33 44.04 -3.47 -20.85
C ASP A 33 45.15 -2.44 -20.93
N ARG A 34 44.94 -1.36 -21.71
CA ARG A 34 45.90 -0.28 -21.91
C ARG A 34 45.63 0.94 -21.01
N ASP A 35 44.38 1.16 -20.60
CA ASP A 35 43.97 2.30 -19.77
C ASP A 35 43.10 1.87 -18.57
N VAL A 36 43.79 1.29 -17.57
CA VAL A 36 43.17 0.80 -16.32
C VAL A 36 42.59 1.96 -15.49
N GLU A 37 43.23 3.13 -15.52
CA GLU A 37 42.81 4.31 -14.76
C GLU A 37 41.57 4.95 -15.39
N GLY A 38 41.51 5.03 -16.73
CA GLY A 38 40.32 5.44 -17.48
C GLY A 38 39.12 4.52 -17.25
N PHE A 39 39.35 3.20 -17.11
CA PHE A 39 38.29 2.26 -16.75
C PHE A 39 37.75 2.48 -15.33
N ALA A 40 38.64 2.74 -14.35
CA ALA A 40 38.24 3.05 -12.98
C ALA A 40 37.38 4.31 -12.90
N GLN A 41 37.81 5.38 -13.59
CA GLN A 41 37.05 6.64 -13.67
C GLN A 41 35.70 6.48 -14.38
N LEU A 42 35.65 5.68 -15.45
CA LEU A 42 34.41 5.39 -16.17
C LEU A 42 33.41 4.60 -15.29
N ARG A 43 33.91 3.67 -14.49
CA ARG A 43 33.10 2.90 -13.55
C ARG A 43 32.56 3.77 -12.40
N GLU A 44 33.42 4.60 -11.83
CA GLU A 44 33.03 5.55 -10.77
C GLU A 44 31.99 6.55 -11.28
N ALA A 45 32.17 7.07 -12.49
CA ALA A 45 31.20 7.95 -13.15
C ALA A 45 29.83 7.28 -13.34
N ARG A 46 29.79 6.01 -13.76
CA ARG A 46 28.54 5.24 -13.87
C ARG A 46 27.85 5.08 -12.53
N ASP A 47 28.59 4.67 -11.50
CA ASP A 47 28.02 4.38 -10.19
C ASP A 47 27.55 5.69 -9.50
N HIS A 48 28.25 6.80 -9.73
CA HIS A 48 27.82 8.12 -9.31
C HIS A 48 26.56 8.59 -10.06
N ALA A 49 26.52 8.46 -11.39
CA ALA A 49 25.35 8.77 -12.22
C ALA A 49 24.10 7.98 -11.82
N LEU A 50 24.22 6.68 -11.53
CA LEU A 50 23.10 5.84 -11.10
C LEU A 50 22.55 6.23 -9.71
N ARG A 51 23.42 6.69 -8.80
CA ARG A 51 22.98 7.22 -7.50
C ARG A 51 22.19 8.52 -7.67
N LEU A 52 22.69 9.44 -8.49
CA LEU A 52 22.01 10.69 -8.80
C LEU A 52 20.65 10.45 -9.50
N ALA A 53 20.60 9.53 -10.46
CA ALA A 53 19.36 9.17 -11.14
C ALA A 53 18.30 8.57 -10.20
N ARG A 54 18.69 7.79 -9.19
CA ARG A 54 17.76 7.29 -8.16
C ARG A 54 17.18 8.43 -7.31
N GLY A 55 17.99 9.41 -6.94
CA GLY A 55 17.52 10.61 -6.24
C GLY A 55 16.54 11.43 -7.07
N MET A 56 16.82 11.59 -8.38
CA MET A 56 15.92 12.27 -9.31
C MET A 56 14.58 11.52 -9.51
N ALA A 57 14.61 10.18 -9.51
CA ALA A 57 13.39 9.37 -9.62
C ALA A 57 12.54 9.40 -8.32
N ALA A 58 13.18 9.41 -7.14
CA ALA A 58 12.49 9.52 -5.86
C ALA A 58 11.79 10.89 -5.72
N ALA A 59 12.47 11.98 -6.07
CA ALA A 59 11.89 13.33 -6.06
C ALA A 59 10.72 13.51 -7.05
N ALA A 60 10.65 12.68 -8.10
CA ALA A 60 9.53 12.66 -9.05
C ALA A 60 8.36 11.74 -8.60
N THR A 61 8.54 10.91 -7.57
CA THR A 61 7.52 9.96 -7.08
C THR A 61 6.83 10.48 -5.81
N GLU A 62 7.47 11.33 -5.02
CA GLU A 62 6.88 11.96 -3.82
C GLU A 62 5.77 12.99 -4.14
N GLU A 63 5.55 13.35 -5.41
CA GLU A 63 4.40 14.19 -5.83
C GLU A 63 3.07 13.42 -5.99
N ALA A 64 3.04 12.10 -5.76
CA ALA A 64 1.89 11.26 -6.12
C ALA A 64 1.22 10.50 -4.97
N GLU A 65 1.62 10.69 -3.71
CA GLU A 65 0.88 10.13 -2.57
C GLU A 65 0.23 11.25 -1.72
N PRO A 66 -1.11 11.26 -1.58
CA PRO A 66 -1.75 12.10 -0.57
C PRO A 66 -1.39 11.53 0.80
N ILE A 67 -0.73 12.36 1.61
CA ILE A 67 -0.47 12.08 3.01
C ILE A 67 -1.81 12.27 3.74
N ASP A 68 -2.38 11.19 4.29
CA ASP A 68 -3.50 11.26 5.24
C ASP A 68 -3.00 11.98 6.51
N GLU A 69 -3.43 13.23 6.71
CA GLU A 69 -3.03 14.10 7.83
C GLU A 69 -3.75 13.80 9.16
N ASP A 70 -4.27 12.58 9.37
CA ASP A 70 -4.95 12.19 10.62
C ASP A 70 -4.21 11.10 11.40
N ALA A 71 -2.87 11.10 11.38
CA ALA A 71 -2.07 10.31 12.32
C ALA A 71 -1.90 11.08 13.64
N GLU A 72 -2.97 11.12 14.43
CA GLU A 72 -2.93 11.58 15.82
C GLU A 72 -1.93 10.74 16.65
N PHE A 73 -1.07 11.45 17.37
CA PHE A 73 -0.17 10.92 18.39
C PHE A 73 -0.96 10.08 19.41
N GLU A 74 -0.55 8.82 19.64
CA GLU A 74 -1.03 8.02 20.77
C GLU A 74 -0.66 8.70 22.11
N PRO A 75 -1.63 9.03 22.98
CA PRO A 75 -1.33 9.36 24.35
C PRO A 75 -1.24 8.11 25.23
N GLU A 76 -0.36 8.18 26.22
CA GLU A 76 -0.10 7.17 27.25
C GLU A 76 -1.38 6.61 27.91
N PHE A 77 -1.31 5.30 28.16
CA PHE A 77 -2.26 4.47 28.88
C PHE A 77 -2.63 5.07 30.25
N GLY A 78 -3.88 5.55 30.38
CA GLY A 78 -4.56 5.82 31.65
C GLY A 78 -5.93 5.14 31.65
N PRO A 79 -6.37 4.50 32.77
CA PRO A 79 -7.62 3.78 32.79
C PRO A 79 -8.82 4.74 32.71
N SER A 80 -9.60 4.63 31.62
CA SER A 80 -10.88 5.31 31.46
C SER A 80 -11.98 4.58 32.28
N PRO A 81 -12.78 5.28 33.09
CA PRO A 81 -13.69 4.67 34.06
C PRO A 81 -15.07 4.25 33.52
N GLU A 82 -15.33 4.29 32.21
CA GLU A 82 -16.63 3.90 31.65
C GLU A 82 -16.51 3.03 30.39
N ALA A 83 -16.37 1.73 30.59
CA ALA A 83 -16.68 0.73 29.57
C ALA A 83 -17.61 -0.34 30.17
N PRO A 84 -18.79 -0.62 29.59
CA PRO A 84 -19.69 -1.63 30.10
C PRO A 84 -19.09 -3.03 29.92
N ALA A 85 -19.13 -3.82 30.99
CA ALA A 85 -18.65 -5.20 31.04
C ALA A 85 -19.36 -6.08 30.01
N ARG A 86 -18.68 -6.38 28.89
CA ARG A 86 -19.07 -7.45 27.98
C ARG A 86 -17.96 -8.48 27.96
N TRP A 87 -17.92 -9.29 29.01
CA TRP A 87 -17.20 -10.57 28.99
C TRP A 87 -18.21 -11.71 28.99
N THR A 88 -18.17 -12.52 27.93
CA THR A 88 -19.16 -13.55 27.61
C THR A 88 -19.15 -14.76 28.57
N TYR A 89 -18.29 -14.73 29.60
CA TYR A 89 -18.20 -15.75 30.65
C TYR A 89 -18.37 -15.17 32.07
N ALA A 90 -18.85 -13.94 32.21
CA ALA A 90 -19.23 -13.42 33.52
C ALA A 90 -20.42 -14.22 34.06
N ALA A 91 -20.29 -14.70 35.30
CA ALA A 91 -21.40 -15.35 35.99
C ALA A 91 -22.59 -14.39 36.08
N PRO A 92 -23.83 -14.86 35.84
CA PRO A 92 -25.00 -13.98 35.88
C PRO A 92 -25.15 -13.37 37.28
N GLU A 93 -25.24 -12.05 37.35
CA GLU A 93 -25.59 -11.36 38.60
C GLU A 93 -27.03 -11.70 38.96
N LEU A 94 -27.21 -12.35 40.11
CA LEU A 94 -28.54 -12.60 40.66
C LEU A 94 -28.99 -11.35 41.44
N PRO A 95 -30.09 -10.68 41.05
CA PRO A 95 -30.58 -9.55 41.81
C PRO A 95 -31.27 -10.03 43.10
N GLY A 96 -30.71 -9.63 44.25
CA GLY A 96 -31.30 -9.84 45.58
C GLY A 96 -30.25 -9.72 46.69
N GLU A 97 -30.60 -9.04 47.80
CA GLU A 97 -29.72 -8.96 48.97
C GLU A 97 -29.53 -10.36 49.58
N TRP A 98 -28.28 -10.81 49.64
CA TRP A 98 -27.90 -12.00 50.40
C TRP A 98 -28.13 -11.75 51.89
N SER A 99 -29.29 -12.13 52.42
CA SER A 99 -29.49 -12.19 53.86
C SER A 99 -28.73 -13.39 54.42
N GLY A 100 -27.58 -13.14 55.07
CA GLY A 100 -26.67 -14.16 55.60
C GLY A 100 -27.19 -14.92 56.84
N ALA A 101 -28.50 -15.18 56.94
CA ALA A 101 -29.14 -15.60 58.19
C ALA A 101 -29.99 -16.89 58.10
N GLN A 102 -29.83 -17.75 57.09
CA GLN A 102 -30.43 -19.09 57.09
C GLN A 102 -29.37 -20.21 56.97
N PRO A 103 -29.35 -21.21 57.88
CA PRO A 103 -28.45 -22.35 57.77
C PRO A 103 -28.84 -23.23 56.56
N LEU A 104 -27.85 -23.62 55.76
CA LEU A 104 -27.96 -24.48 54.56
C LEU A 104 -28.38 -25.95 54.85
N ALA A 105 -29.11 -26.19 55.93
CA ALA A 105 -29.57 -27.51 56.33
C ALA A 105 -31.04 -27.48 56.74
N ALA A 106 -31.93 -27.25 55.77
CA ALA A 106 -33.34 -27.63 55.88
C ALA A 106 -33.63 -28.71 54.82
N ARG A 107 -34.12 -29.87 55.26
CA ARG A 107 -34.57 -30.95 54.36
C ARG A 107 -35.69 -30.41 53.45
N PRO A 108 -35.72 -30.75 52.14
CA PRO A 108 -36.84 -30.41 51.28
C PRO A 108 -38.13 -31.02 51.87
N GLY A 109 -39.18 -30.21 51.98
CA GLY A 109 -40.52 -30.67 52.33
C GLY A 109 -41.10 -31.57 51.25
N GLU A 110 -42.02 -32.45 51.65
CA GLU A 110 -42.61 -33.49 50.81
C GLU A 110 -43.36 -32.88 49.61
N PRO A 111 -43.15 -33.40 48.37
CA PRO A 111 -43.68 -32.78 47.17
C PRO A 111 -45.21 -32.92 47.07
N ASP A 112 -45.88 -31.82 46.74
CA ASP A 112 -47.31 -31.75 46.49
C ASP A 112 -47.66 -32.38 45.12
N ASP A 113 -48.33 -33.53 45.15
CA ASP A 113 -48.71 -34.38 44.01
C ASP A 113 -49.49 -33.64 42.90
N THR A 114 -50.09 -32.50 43.22
CA THR A 114 -50.85 -31.69 42.26
C THR A 114 -49.98 -31.00 41.20
N THR A 115 -48.67 -30.82 41.48
CA THR A 115 -47.74 -30.16 40.55
C THR A 115 -47.16 -31.09 39.47
N MET A 116 -47.08 -32.40 39.73
CA MET A 116 -46.56 -33.37 38.73
C MET A 116 -47.57 -33.63 37.61
N LEU A 117 -48.86 -33.74 37.93
CA LEU A 117 -49.89 -34.04 36.93
C LEU A 117 -50.11 -32.88 35.93
N GLY A 118 -49.95 -31.63 36.37
CA GLY A 118 -50.01 -30.46 35.49
C GLY A 118 -48.89 -30.41 34.45
N ARG A 119 -47.71 -30.96 34.76
CA ARG A 119 -46.54 -30.93 33.86
C ARG A 119 -46.54 -32.07 32.83
N MET A 120 -47.14 -33.21 33.13
CA MET A 120 -47.24 -34.33 32.18
C MET A 120 -48.33 -34.13 31.11
N ALA A 121 -49.38 -33.36 31.42
CA ALA A 121 -50.47 -33.08 30.49
C ALA A 121 -50.02 -32.28 29.26
N TRP A 122 -49.03 -31.39 29.41
CA TRP A 122 -48.50 -30.58 28.31
C TRP A 122 -47.59 -31.38 27.36
N ALA A 123 -46.79 -32.30 27.90
CA ALA A 123 -45.91 -33.18 27.11
C ALA A 123 -46.71 -34.18 26.24
N ALA A 124 -47.86 -34.67 26.73
CA ALA A 124 -48.74 -35.55 25.96
C ALA A 124 -49.54 -34.82 24.87
N ALA A 125 -49.82 -33.52 25.04
CA ALA A 125 -50.46 -32.68 24.03
C ALA A 125 -49.50 -32.35 22.88
N ALA A 126 -48.24 -32.03 23.18
CA ALA A 126 -47.21 -31.72 22.19
C ALA A 126 -46.86 -32.91 21.27
N ALA A 127 -46.98 -34.15 21.76
CA ALA A 127 -46.73 -35.35 20.97
C ALA A 127 -47.86 -35.72 19.98
N ARG A 128 -49.08 -35.16 20.15
CA ARG A 128 -50.24 -35.48 19.30
C ARG A 128 -50.42 -34.55 18.10
N GLU A 129 -49.79 -33.37 18.09
CA GLU A 129 -49.99 -32.35 17.04
C GLU A 129 -48.92 -32.36 15.93
N GLY A 130 -48.01 -33.33 15.88
CA GLY A 130 -47.14 -33.53 14.71
C GLY A 130 -46.26 -32.33 14.34
N VAL A 131 -45.91 -31.48 15.31
CA VAL A 131 -45.01 -30.34 15.12
C VAL A 131 -43.58 -30.87 15.05
N SER A 132 -43.13 -31.16 13.83
CA SER A 132 -41.71 -31.26 13.51
C SER A 132 -41.16 -29.83 13.37
N GLY A 133 -40.25 -29.45 14.27
CA GLY A 133 -39.56 -28.17 14.18
C GLY A 133 -39.98 -27.13 15.23
N ALA A 134 -39.88 -27.49 16.51
CA ALA A 134 -39.58 -26.52 17.56
C ALA A 134 -38.73 -27.26 18.61
N GLY A 135 -37.48 -26.85 18.75
CA GLY A 135 -36.52 -27.48 19.65
C GLY A 135 -37.05 -27.51 21.08
N ILE A 136 -37.11 -28.70 21.66
CA ILE A 136 -37.22 -28.84 23.11
C ILE A 136 -35.83 -28.49 23.65
N PRO A 137 -35.64 -27.39 24.38
CA PRO A 137 -34.37 -27.13 25.04
C PRO A 137 -34.13 -28.23 26.06
N LEU A 138 -33.07 -29.01 25.88
CA LEU A 138 -32.60 -30.09 26.77
C LEU A 138 -32.15 -29.61 28.16
N THR A 139 -32.54 -28.41 28.59
CA THR A 139 -32.13 -27.80 29.86
C THR A 139 -33.08 -28.10 31.01
N THR A 140 -34.13 -28.92 30.82
CA THR A 140 -35.13 -29.23 31.86
C THR A 140 -35.24 -30.71 32.21
N ILE A 141 -34.38 -31.59 31.67
CA ILE A 141 -34.26 -32.96 32.19
C ILE A 141 -33.15 -32.95 33.24
N ASP A 142 -33.56 -32.95 34.50
CA ASP A 142 -32.66 -33.05 35.65
C ASP A 142 -31.90 -34.40 35.60
N PRO A 143 -30.55 -34.40 35.51
CA PRO A 143 -29.75 -35.60 35.32
C PRO A 143 -29.79 -36.58 36.51
N PHE A 144 -30.43 -36.23 37.63
CA PHE A 144 -30.53 -37.09 38.81
C PHE A 144 -31.84 -37.91 38.90
N THR A 145 -32.73 -37.80 37.92
CA THR A 145 -34.03 -38.52 37.92
C THR A 145 -34.11 -39.77 37.03
N ALA A 146 -33.04 -40.13 36.33
CA ALA A 146 -33.01 -41.38 35.57
C ALA A 146 -32.38 -42.51 36.42
N PRO A 147 -33.15 -43.51 36.89
CA PRO A 147 -32.56 -44.66 37.57
C PRO A 147 -31.65 -45.43 36.61
N PHE A 148 -30.39 -45.63 37.00
CA PHE A 148 -29.43 -46.48 36.28
C PHE A 148 -29.90 -47.94 36.30
N LEU A 149 -30.56 -48.38 35.23
CA LEU A 149 -30.73 -49.79 34.90
C LEU A 149 -29.55 -50.23 34.01
N PRO A 150 -28.82 -51.31 34.35
CA PRO A 150 -27.76 -51.82 33.49
C PRO A 150 -28.38 -52.45 32.24
N GLY A 151 -27.97 -51.98 31.05
CA GLY A 151 -28.47 -52.44 29.75
C GLY A 151 -29.42 -51.46 29.05
N ASN A 152 -29.07 -50.18 28.97
CA ASN A 152 -29.88 -49.20 28.26
C ASN A 152 -29.59 -49.26 26.75
N HIS A 153 -30.20 -50.23 26.05
CA HIS A 153 -30.10 -50.45 24.60
C HIS A 153 -30.43 -49.21 23.74
N ALA A 154 -31.11 -48.20 24.31
CA ALA A 154 -31.39 -46.94 23.63
C ALA A 154 -30.12 -46.16 23.25
N ALA A 155 -29.04 -46.27 24.06
CA ALA A 155 -27.75 -45.67 23.73
C ALA A 155 -27.04 -46.46 22.61
N ASP A 156 -27.14 -47.79 22.63
CA ASP A 156 -26.54 -48.68 21.64
C ASP A 156 -27.24 -48.57 20.28
N ASP A 157 -28.57 -48.48 20.27
CA ASP A 157 -29.39 -48.22 19.07
C ASP A 157 -29.10 -46.84 18.49
N ALA A 158 -28.91 -45.82 19.34
CA ALA A 158 -28.48 -44.49 18.90
C ALA A 158 -27.06 -44.50 18.30
N LEU A 159 -26.19 -45.43 18.70
CA LEU A 159 -24.85 -45.61 18.12
C LEU A 159 -24.85 -46.55 16.90
N GLY A 160 -25.96 -47.25 16.63
CA GLY A 160 -26.04 -48.27 15.59
C GLY A 160 -25.23 -49.53 15.90
N LEU A 161 -24.96 -49.79 17.18
CA LEU A 161 -24.20 -50.95 17.67
C LEU A 161 -25.06 -52.21 17.58
N ARG A 162 -24.45 -53.31 17.15
CA ARG A 162 -25.06 -54.64 17.31
C ARG A 162 -25.02 -55.03 18.79
N PRO A 163 -25.97 -55.87 19.28
CA PRO A 163 -25.92 -56.34 20.66
C PRO A 163 -24.56 -56.96 21.01
N GLY A 164 -23.86 -56.37 21.99
CA GLY A 164 -22.53 -56.80 22.44
C GLY A 164 -21.34 -56.16 21.70
N GLU A 165 -21.58 -55.30 20.72
CA GLU A 165 -20.54 -54.53 20.01
C GLU A 165 -20.15 -53.30 20.83
N SER A 166 -18.85 -53.12 21.11
CA SER A 166 -18.34 -51.93 21.77
C SER A 166 -18.19 -50.75 20.78
N PRO A 167 -18.19 -49.49 21.27
CA PRO A 167 -17.89 -48.33 20.44
C PRO A 167 -16.55 -48.43 19.69
N ALA A 168 -15.55 -49.04 20.33
CA ALA A 168 -14.22 -49.27 19.75
C ALA A 168 -14.27 -50.27 18.57
N GLU A 169 -14.98 -51.38 18.73
CA GLU A 169 -15.20 -52.36 17.66
C GLU A 169 -15.98 -51.75 16.50
N ARG A 170 -17.02 -50.96 16.79
CA ARG A 170 -17.79 -50.27 15.77
C ARG A 170 -16.96 -49.34 14.91
N LEU A 171 -16.14 -48.52 15.57
CA LEU A 171 -15.26 -47.60 14.87
C LEU A 171 -14.24 -48.36 14.00
N ALA A 172 -13.68 -49.44 14.51
CA ALA A 172 -12.74 -50.28 13.77
C ALA A 172 -13.41 -50.93 12.53
N ILE A 173 -14.65 -51.41 12.65
CA ILE A 173 -15.41 -51.99 11.53
C ILE A 173 -15.71 -50.94 10.45
N LEU A 174 -16.12 -49.73 10.85
CA LEU A 174 -16.44 -48.65 9.90
C LEU A 174 -15.22 -48.14 9.12
N LEU A 175 -14.03 -48.31 9.70
CA LEU A 175 -12.75 -47.85 9.17
C LEU A 175 -11.84 -49.00 8.70
N ASP A 176 -12.38 -50.20 8.56
CA ASP A 176 -11.62 -51.38 8.17
C ASP A 176 -11.04 -51.23 6.74
N PRO A 177 -9.71 -51.19 6.58
CA PRO A 177 -9.07 -51.03 5.27
C PRO A 177 -9.26 -52.26 4.35
N GLU A 178 -9.63 -53.42 4.90
CA GLU A 178 -9.88 -54.65 4.12
C GLU A 178 -11.33 -54.78 3.67
N SER A 179 -12.21 -53.87 4.12
CA SER A 179 -13.60 -53.87 3.71
C SER A 179 -13.76 -53.55 2.22
N ALA A 180 -14.78 -54.13 1.58
CA ALA A 180 -15.09 -53.86 0.18
C ALA A 180 -15.41 -52.36 -0.09
N ALA A 181 -15.77 -51.61 0.95
CA ALA A 181 -16.06 -50.18 0.90
C ALA A 181 -14.87 -49.29 1.32
N ALA A 182 -13.67 -49.86 1.54
CA ALA A 182 -12.51 -49.11 2.07
C ALA A 182 -12.06 -47.94 1.16
N SER A 183 -12.27 -48.05 -0.16
CA SER A 183 -11.97 -46.99 -1.13
C SER A 183 -13.05 -45.91 -1.23
N GLU A 184 -14.22 -46.13 -0.65
CA GLU A 184 -15.34 -45.19 -0.68
C GLU A 184 -15.32 -44.29 0.57
N PRO A 185 -15.80 -43.04 0.49
CA PRO A 185 -16.00 -42.20 1.67
C PRO A 185 -17.10 -42.75 2.58
N LEU A 186 -17.07 -42.39 3.87
CA LEU A 186 -18.17 -42.72 4.80
C LEU A 186 -19.47 -42.10 4.29
N SER A 187 -20.54 -42.91 4.23
CA SER A 187 -21.89 -42.40 4.05
C SER A 187 -22.30 -41.51 5.22
N GLU A 188 -23.32 -40.67 5.05
CA GLU A 188 -23.79 -39.77 6.10
C GLU A 188 -24.23 -40.52 7.38
N THR A 189 -24.78 -41.72 7.23
CA THR A 189 -25.16 -42.59 8.35
C THR A 189 -23.94 -43.18 9.05
N GLU A 190 -22.95 -43.67 8.30
CA GLU A 190 -21.71 -44.23 8.85
C GLU A 190 -20.88 -43.15 9.52
N ALA A 191 -20.79 -41.95 8.93
CA ALA A 191 -20.09 -40.81 9.50
C ALA A 191 -20.70 -40.41 10.86
N ARG A 192 -22.03 -40.33 10.95
CA ARG A 192 -22.71 -40.08 12.24
C ARG A 192 -22.43 -41.16 13.27
N GLN A 193 -22.43 -42.43 12.88
CA GLN A 193 -22.12 -43.55 13.78
C GLN A 193 -20.67 -43.48 14.25
N ALA A 194 -19.72 -43.26 13.34
CA ALA A 194 -18.31 -43.13 13.64
C ALA A 194 -18.01 -41.94 14.56
N THR A 195 -18.61 -40.77 14.33
CA THR A 195 -18.48 -39.60 15.22
C THR A 195 -19.02 -39.87 16.62
N ARG A 196 -20.18 -40.55 16.74
CA ARG A 196 -20.73 -40.86 18.05
C ARG A 196 -19.91 -41.93 18.78
N ALA A 197 -19.42 -42.94 18.08
CA ALA A 197 -18.52 -43.95 18.62
C ALA A 197 -17.20 -43.33 19.10
N LEU A 198 -16.61 -42.44 18.28
CA LEU A 198 -15.42 -41.66 18.64
C LEU A 198 -15.63 -40.89 19.93
N ARG A 199 -16.72 -40.11 20.05
CA ARG A 199 -16.99 -39.32 21.27
C ARG A 199 -17.02 -40.19 22.53
N LYS A 200 -17.61 -41.39 22.46
CA LYS A 200 -17.59 -42.34 23.60
C LYS A 200 -16.19 -42.82 23.94
N ILE A 201 -15.37 -43.13 22.93
CA ILE A 201 -13.96 -43.52 23.15
C ILE A 201 -13.16 -42.37 23.79
N LEU A 202 -13.42 -41.12 23.37
CA LEU A 202 -12.78 -39.93 23.94
C LEU A 202 -13.23 -39.68 25.38
N ASP A 203 -14.53 -39.82 25.68
CA ASP A 203 -15.06 -39.72 27.03
C ASP A 203 -14.44 -40.77 27.96
N ASP A 204 -14.32 -42.01 27.48
CA ASP A 204 -13.69 -43.12 28.22
C ASP A 204 -12.19 -42.84 28.47
N ALA A 205 -11.47 -42.31 27.48
CA ALA A 205 -10.08 -41.92 27.63
C ALA A 205 -9.90 -40.80 28.67
N ALA A 206 -10.79 -39.82 28.70
CA ALA A 206 -10.75 -38.70 29.63
C ALA A 206 -11.00 -39.12 31.09
N GLN A 207 -11.77 -40.19 31.31
CA GLN A 207 -12.08 -40.74 32.63
C GLN A 207 -11.10 -41.84 33.09
N ALA A 208 -10.27 -42.34 32.17
CA ALA A 208 -9.31 -43.39 32.46
C ALA A 208 -8.07 -42.89 33.22
N HIS A 209 -7.38 -43.80 33.90
CA HIS A 209 -6.05 -43.52 34.44
C HIS A 209 -5.02 -43.38 33.30
N ILE A 210 -3.92 -42.67 33.55
CA ILE A 210 -2.91 -42.27 32.55
C ILE A 210 -2.50 -43.41 31.61
N THR A 211 -2.16 -44.59 32.14
CA THR A 211 -1.73 -45.74 31.31
C THR A 211 -2.82 -46.22 30.36
N ARG A 212 -4.08 -46.27 30.81
CA ARG A 212 -5.21 -46.69 29.98
C ARG A 212 -5.59 -45.62 28.97
N ALA A 213 -5.54 -44.34 29.35
CA ALA A 213 -5.76 -43.23 28.44
C ALA A 213 -4.73 -43.26 27.29
N GLN A 214 -3.45 -43.48 27.60
CA GLN A 214 -2.38 -43.59 26.61
C GLN A 214 -2.58 -44.80 25.67
N GLN A 215 -2.99 -45.96 26.20
CA GLN A 215 -3.31 -47.13 25.37
C GLN A 215 -4.48 -46.87 24.40
N ILE A 216 -5.52 -46.18 24.86
CA ILE A 216 -6.67 -45.81 24.02
C ILE A 216 -6.22 -44.86 22.91
N GLU A 217 -5.39 -43.88 23.25
CA GLU A 217 -4.85 -42.91 22.32
C GLU A 217 -3.96 -43.57 21.25
N ASP A 218 -3.03 -44.44 21.64
CA ASP A 218 -2.14 -45.17 20.73
C ASP A 218 -2.94 -46.05 19.76
N TRP A 219 -3.90 -46.82 20.29
CA TRP A 219 -4.80 -47.65 19.49
C TRP A 219 -5.63 -46.81 18.52
N LEU A 220 -6.19 -45.69 18.98
CA LEU A 220 -7.04 -44.84 18.16
C LEU A 220 -6.23 -44.17 17.04
N ALA A 221 -5.02 -43.70 17.33
CA ALA A 221 -4.12 -43.16 16.31
C ALA A 221 -3.81 -44.19 15.21
N GLU A 222 -3.61 -45.46 15.58
CA GLU A 222 -3.40 -46.55 14.62
C GLU A 222 -4.65 -46.83 13.79
N VAL A 223 -5.83 -46.95 14.41
CA VAL A 223 -7.11 -47.19 13.71
C VAL A 223 -7.41 -46.08 12.72
N LEU A 224 -7.24 -44.82 13.13
CA LEU A 224 -7.47 -43.67 12.26
C LEU A 224 -6.45 -43.59 11.13
N ALA A 225 -5.18 -43.94 11.38
CA ALA A 225 -4.13 -43.97 10.36
C ALA A 225 -4.39 -45.06 9.31
N ARG A 226 -4.76 -46.28 9.75
CA ARG A 226 -5.11 -47.39 8.84
C ARG A 226 -6.38 -47.12 8.04
N GLY A 227 -7.35 -46.45 8.66
CA GLY A 227 -8.61 -46.06 8.02
C GLY A 227 -8.52 -44.83 7.11
N TRP A 228 -7.34 -44.25 6.89
CA TRP A 228 -7.18 -43.09 6.01
C TRP A 228 -7.37 -43.47 4.52
N PRO A 229 -8.11 -42.70 3.70
CA PRO A 229 -8.67 -41.36 3.92
C PRO A 229 -10.09 -41.33 4.53
N ARG A 230 -10.71 -42.49 4.74
CA ARG A 230 -12.09 -42.64 5.21
C ARG A 230 -12.29 -42.08 6.64
N SER A 231 -11.24 -42.11 7.46
CA SER A 231 -11.18 -41.52 8.81
C SER A 231 -11.07 -39.98 8.85
N ALA A 232 -10.89 -39.30 7.71
CA ALA A 232 -10.62 -37.86 7.67
C ALA A 232 -11.61 -36.97 8.48
N PRO A 233 -12.95 -37.19 8.44
CA PRO A 233 -13.91 -36.36 9.18
C PRO A 233 -13.76 -36.43 10.72
N LEU A 234 -13.06 -37.44 11.22
CA LEU A 234 -12.94 -37.74 12.65
C LEU A 234 -11.65 -37.16 13.26
N LEU A 235 -10.70 -36.75 12.43
CA LEU A 235 -9.36 -36.37 12.88
C LEU A 235 -9.32 -35.08 13.68
N GLU A 236 -10.18 -34.10 13.36
CA GLU A 236 -10.23 -32.83 14.09
C GLU A 236 -10.65 -33.04 15.55
N ASP A 237 -11.72 -33.81 15.78
CA ASP A 237 -12.22 -34.13 17.12
C ASP A 237 -11.18 -34.92 17.93
N ALA A 238 -10.51 -35.90 17.31
CA ALA A 238 -9.46 -36.68 17.96
C ALA A 238 -8.21 -35.85 18.29
N ASN A 239 -7.76 -35.02 17.34
CA ASN A 239 -6.63 -34.12 17.52
C ASN A 239 -6.88 -33.10 18.63
N ALA A 240 -8.08 -32.53 18.71
CA ALA A 240 -8.46 -31.59 19.75
C ALA A 240 -8.48 -32.23 21.15
N ALA A 241 -8.95 -33.48 21.26
CA ALA A 241 -9.04 -34.19 22.54
C ALA A 241 -7.67 -34.58 23.13
N PHE A 242 -6.74 -35.07 22.29
CA PHE A 242 -5.43 -35.53 22.74
C PHE A 242 -4.32 -34.48 22.60
N GLY A 243 -4.54 -33.42 21.82
CA GLY A 243 -3.55 -32.37 21.61
C GLY A 243 -2.37 -32.79 20.73
N TRP A 244 -2.60 -33.68 19.76
CA TRP A 244 -1.60 -34.23 18.85
C TRP A 244 -0.83 -33.18 18.05
N GLU A 245 -1.40 -31.99 17.84
CA GLU A 245 -0.73 -30.83 17.23
C GLU A 245 0.64 -30.51 17.85
N ARG A 246 0.77 -30.66 19.16
CA ARG A 246 2.03 -30.40 19.88
C ARG A 246 3.10 -31.46 19.59
N GLU A 247 2.68 -32.68 19.25
CA GLU A 247 3.57 -33.80 18.96
C GLU A 247 4.04 -33.83 17.50
N TRP A 248 3.30 -33.24 16.55
CA TRP A 248 3.63 -33.35 15.13
C TRP A 248 4.99 -32.77 14.72
N ALA A 249 5.51 -31.81 15.49
CA ALA A 249 6.82 -31.19 15.25
C ALA A 249 7.94 -31.85 16.07
N ALA A 250 7.61 -32.79 16.97
CA ALA A 250 8.58 -33.50 17.78
C ALA A 250 9.31 -34.56 16.94
N HIS A 251 10.60 -34.76 17.20
CA HIS A 251 11.42 -35.72 16.44
C HIS A 251 11.11 -37.18 16.79
N ASP A 252 10.43 -37.41 17.92
CA ASP A 252 9.98 -38.68 18.47
C ASP A 252 8.45 -38.87 18.35
N ALA A 253 7.79 -38.12 17.45
CA ALA A 253 6.37 -38.24 17.21
C ALA A 253 5.98 -39.69 16.89
N ARG A 254 4.92 -40.18 17.55
CA ARG A 254 4.38 -41.53 17.30
C ARG A 254 4.04 -41.68 15.80
N PRO A 255 4.40 -42.80 15.15
CA PRO A 255 4.25 -42.93 13.69
C PRO A 255 2.83 -42.68 13.17
N GLY A 256 1.80 -43.17 13.88
CA GLY A 256 0.40 -42.92 13.53
C GLY A 256 0.01 -41.44 13.63
N VAL A 257 0.43 -40.78 14.70
CA VAL A 257 0.16 -39.35 14.94
C VAL A 257 0.89 -38.47 13.92
N ALA A 258 2.14 -38.78 13.59
CA ALA A 258 2.91 -38.09 12.55
C ALA A 258 2.27 -38.26 11.15
N PHE A 259 1.85 -39.49 10.82
CA PHE A 259 1.15 -39.81 9.57
C PHE A 259 -0.15 -39.01 9.41
N LEU A 260 -0.96 -38.95 10.47
CA LEU A 260 -2.22 -38.22 10.51
C LEU A 260 -2.00 -36.71 10.48
N GLY A 261 -1.00 -36.20 11.20
CA GLY A 261 -0.69 -34.77 11.25
C GLY A 261 -0.30 -34.18 9.89
N ALA A 262 0.49 -34.90 9.09
CA ALA A 262 0.82 -34.47 7.73
C ALA A 262 -0.43 -34.30 6.87
N ARG A 263 -1.35 -35.27 6.96
CA ARG A 263 -2.59 -35.32 6.18
C ARG A 263 -3.64 -34.32 6.64
N LEU A 264 -3.77 -34.11 7.95
CA LEU A 264 -4.69 -33.12 8.51
C LEU A 264 -4.27 -31.70 8.11
N ARG A 265 -2.96 -31.40 8.09
CA ARG A 265 -2.46 -30.12 7.56
C ARG A 265 -2.77 -29.96 6.07
N GLY A 266 -2.60 -31.01 5.26
CA GLY A 266 -2.99 -31.01 3.85
C GLY A 266 -4.50 -30.76 3.66
N TYR A 267 -5.33 -31.43 4.45
CA TYR A 267 -6.79 -31.26 4.44
C TYR A 267 -7.22 -29.83 4.82
N ARG A 268 -6.68 -29.27 5.91
CA ARG A 268 -6.93 -27.88 6.31
C ARG A 268 -6.47 -26.88 5.25
N PHE A 269 -5.29 -27.10 4.67
CA PHE A 269 -4.79 -26.27 3.58
C PHE A 269 -5.75 -26.30 2.38
N GLN A 270 -6.22 -27.49 1.98
CA GLN A 270 -7.21 -27.64 0.92
C GLN A 270 -8.50 -26.88 1.24
N GLN A 271 -9.06 -27.05 2.44
CA GLN A 271 -10.27 -26.32 2.85
C GLN A 271 -10.08 -24.80 2.79
N ASN A 272 -8.95 -24.30 3.26
CA ASN A 272 -8.62 -22.87 3.23
C ASN A 272 -8.46 -22.35 1.78
N VAL A 273 -7.78 -23.11 0.91
CA VAL A 273 -7.58 -22.72 -0.49
C VAL A 273 -8.90 -22.70 -1.26
N LEU A 274 -9.85 -23.58 -0.92
CA LEU A 274 -11.18 -23.60 -1.52
C LEU A 274 -12.05 -22.39 -1.13
N GLN A 275 -11.69 -21.64 -0.09
CA GLN A 275 -12.43 -20.42 0.27
C GLN A 275 -12.18 -19.29 -0.75
N PRO A 276 -13.22 -18.54 -1.18
CA PRO A 276 -13.09 -17.50 -2.22
C PRO A 276 -12.08 -16.38 -1.91
N GLY A 277 -11.84 -16.10 -0.62
CA GLY A 277 -10.91 -15.07 -0.16
C GLY A 277 -9.43 -15.47 -0.17
N HIS A 278 -9.12 -16.75 -0.40
CA HIS A 278 -7.74 -17.22 -0.33
C HIS A 278 -6.93 -16.83 -1.58
N ARG A 279 -5.68 -16.38 -1.40
CA ARG A 279 -4.79 -15.95 -2.50
C ARG A 279 -4.71 -16.99 -3.63
N TYR A 280 -4.58 -18.25 -3.27
CA TYR A 280 -4.43 -19.34 -4.23
C TYR A 280 -5.76 -19.95 -4.72
N HIS A 281 -6.92 -19.43 -4.30
CA HIS A 281 -8.23 -19.96 -4.69
C HIS A 281 -8.40 -20.04 -6.21
N LYS A 282 -8.05 -18.95 -6.91
CA LYS A 282 -8.14 -18.87 -8.37
C LYS A 282 -7.15 -19.79 -9.08
N ALA A 283 -5.96 -19.96 -8.50
CA ALA A 283 -4.93 -20.87 -9.01
C ALA A 283 -5.36 -22.34 -8.86
N TRP A 284 -5.91 -22.70 -7.69
CA TRP A 284 -6.42 -24.03 -7.41
C TRP A 284 -7.54 -24.42 -8.37
N ASN A 285 -8.54 -23.56 -8.54
CA ASN A 285 -9.64 -23.81 -9.47
C ASN A 285 -9.17 -23.92 -10.92
N GLU A 286 -8.10 -23.21 -11.30
CA GLU A 286 -7.56 -23.27 -12.65
C GLU A 286 -6.76 -24.55 -12.91
N LEU A 287 -6.06 -25.08 -11.90
CA LEU A 287 -5.33 -26.35 -11.99
C LEU A 287 -6.23 -27.58 -11.88
N ALA A 288 -7.36 -27.47 -11.15
CA ALA A 288 -8.36 -28.53 -11.05
C ALA A 288 -9.20 -28.71 -12.33
N ARG A 289 -9.14 -27.76 -13.28
CA ARG A 289 -9.90 -27.84 -14.54
C ARG A 289 -9.27 -28.83 -15.52
N PRO A 290 -10.07 -29.69 -16.17
CA PRO A 290 -9.55 -30.59 -17.20
C PRO A 290 -9.10 -29.82 -18.45
N GLY A 291 -8.12 -30.38 -19.17
CA GLY A 291 -7.60 -29.84 -20.44
C GLY A 291 -6.43 -28.86 -20.29
N LYS A 292 -5.95 -28.35 -21.42
CA LYS A 292 -4.78 -27.43 -21.49
C LYS A 292 -5.19 -25.98 -21.22
N ALA A 293 -4.22 -25.16 -20.78
CA ALA A 293 -4.42 -23.72 -20.64
C ALA A 293 -4.73 -23.03 -21.97
N GLY A 294 -5.66 -22.07 -21.93
CA GLY A 294 -6.02 -21.25 -23.08
C GLY A 294 -4.88 -20.33 -23.52
N LEU A 295 -4.87 -19.99 -24.82
CA LEU A 295 -3.81 -19.21 -25.47
C LEU A 295 -3.63 -17.79 -24.89
N PHE A 296 -4.69 -17.20 -24.33
CA PHE A 296 -4.69 -15.84 -23.77
C PHE A 296 -4.50 -15.79 -22.24
N ARG A 297 -3.88 -16.83 -21.63
CA ARG A 297 -3.74 -16.93 -20.17
C ARG A 297 -2.99 -15.78 -19.50
N MET A 298 -2.10 -15.08 -20.22
CA MET A 298 -1.33 -13.96 -19.65
C MET A 298 -2.18 -12.72 -19.36
N LEU A 299 -3.33 -12.56 -20.03
CA LEU A 299 -4.22 -11.42 -19.84
C LEU A 299 -5.29 -11.68 -18.77
N ARG A 300 -5.32 -12.87 -18.16
CA ARG A 300 -6.39 -13.31 -17.25
C ARG A 300 -5.80 -13.77 -15.93
N LYS A 301 -6.54 -13.56 -14.82
CA LYS A 301 -6.22 -14.16 -13.52
C LYS A 301 -6.55 -15.66 -13.57
N PRO A 302 -5.79 -16.54 -12.91
CA PRO A 302 -4.65 -16.29 -12.01
C PRO A 302 -3.33 -16.00 -12.74
N ALA A 303 -2.45 -15.20 -12.12
CA ALA A 303 -1.12 -14.91 -12.66
C ALA A 303 -0.21 -16.15 -12.57
N GLN A 304 0.77 -16.27 -13.48
CA GLN A 304 1.74 -17.38 -13.50
C GLN A 304 2.44 -17.55 -12.14
N GLY A 305 2.83 -16.45 -11.49
CA GLY A 305 3.50 -16.50 -10.19
C GLY A 305 2.66 -17.11 -9.06
N ASP A 306 1.34 -16.97 -9.09
CA ASP A 306 0.45 -17.58 -8.10
C ASP A 306 0.28 -19.08 -8.34
N VAL A 307 0.25 -19.51 -9.62
CA VAL A 307 0.22 -20.94 -10.00
C VAL A 307 1.53 -21.62 -9.61
N ASP A 308 2.68 -21.01 -9.94
CA ASP A 308 4.00 -21.54 -9.59
C ASP A 308 4.21 -21.57 -8.06
N GLY A 309 3.71 -20.55 -7.35
CA GLY A 309 3.70 -20.50 -5.89
C GLY A 309 2.90 -21.65 -5.27
N LEU A 310 1.68 -21.89 -5.77
CA LEU A 310 0.82 -22.97 -5.31
C LEU A 310 1.45 -24.35 -5.58
N LEU A 311 1.91 -24.62 -6.80
CA LEU A 311 2.52 -25.91 -7.16
C LEU A 311 3.77 -26.22 -6.33
N ARG A 312 4.65 -25.23 -6.12
CA ARG A 312 5.83 -25.40 -5.25
C ARG A 312 5.44 -25.68 -3.80
N GLY A 313 4.45 -24.96 -3.28
CA GLY A 313 3.96 -25.15 -1.91
C GLY A 313 3.34 -26.53 -1.68
N VAL A 314 2.52 -26.98 -2.63
CA VAL A 314 1.88 -28.30 -2.62
C VAL A 314 2.93 -29.41 -2.71
N ARG A 315 3.82 -29.39 -3.70
CA ARG A 315 4.83 -30.46 -3.86
C ARG A 315 5.80 -30.58 -2.70
N LYS A 316 6.12 -29.45 -2.04
CA LYS A 316 7.06 -29.45 -0.91
C LYS A 316 6.42 -29.96 0.38
N ASN A 317 5.18 -29.57 0.65
CA ASN A 317 4.57 -29.77 1.97
C ASN A 317 3.42 -30.80 1.97
N PHE A 318 2.73 -30.97 0.85
CA PHE A 318 1.48 -31.74 0.70
C PHE A 318 1.41 -32.45 -0.68
N PRO A 319 2.38 -33.31 -1.04
CA PRO A 319 2.45 -33.92 -2.37
C PRO A 319 1.19 -34.72 -2.76
N GLU A 320 0.46 -35.24 -1.78
CA GLU A 320 -0.81 -35.94 -1.99
C GLU A 320 -1.88 -35.09 -2.68
N LEU A 321 -1.86 -33.77 -2.47
CA LEU A 321 -2.85 -32.85 -3.03
C LEU A 321 -2.66 -32.63 -4.54
N GLU A 322 -1.52 -33.01 -5.11
CA GLU A 322 -1.29 -32.91 -6.56
C GLU A 322 -2.25 -33.81 -7.36
N THR A 323 -2.77 -34.89 -6.73
CA THR A 323 -3.81 -35.76 -7.30
C THR A 323 -5.11 -35.01 -7.62
N HIS A 324 -5.37 -33.87 -6.97
CA HIS A 324 -6.54 -33.05 -7.27
C HIS A 324 -6.37 -32.14 -8.50
N PHE A 325 -5.17 -32.06 -9.08
CA PHE A 325 -4.90 -31.23 -10.25
C PHE A 325 -4.92 -32.05 -11.53
N ALA A 326 -5.41 -31.45 -12.61
CA ALA A 326 -5.39 -32.09 -13.92
C ALA A 326 -3.95 -32.09 -14.47
N PRO A 327 -3.36 -33.27 -14.79
CA PRO A 327 -1.94 -33.37 -15.15
C PRO A 327 -1.60 -32.58 -16.42
N ASP A 328 -2.47 -32.63 -17.43
CA ASP A 328 -2.33 -31.86 -18.68
C ASP A 328 -2.33 -30.35 -18.44
N ARG A 329 -3.10 -29.92 -17.42
CA ARG A 329 -3.24 -28.53 -17.07
C ARG A 329 -1.98 -28.02 -16.38
N VAL A 330 -1.48 -28.77 -15.40
CA VAL A 330 -0.21 -28.51 -14.71
C VAL A 330 0.93 -28.42 -15.74
N ALA A 331 1.06 -29.42 -16.61
CA ALA A 331 2.09 -29.45 -17.65
C ALA A 331 2.00 -28.23 -18.60
N SER A 332 0.78 -27.78 -18.93
CA SER A 332 0.63 -26.60 -19.77
C SER A 332 1.13 -25.32 -19.10
N TRP A 333 0.93 -25.18 -17.78
CA TRP A 333 1.40 -24.02 -17.01
C TRP A 333 2.92 -24.05 -16.81
N GLU A 334 3.53 -25.23 -16.69
CA GLU A 334 4.98 -25.40 -16.56
C GLU A 334 5.73 -25.27 -17.89
N GLY A 335 5.12 -25.71 -19.00
CA GLY A 335 5.76 -25.82 -20.32
C GLY A 335 6.04 -24.51 -21.08
N GLY A 336 5.89 -23.34 -20.43
CA GLY A 336 6.03 -22.03 -21.10
C GLY A 336 4.94 -21.78 -22.16
N ASN A 337 4.78 -20.53 -22.62
CA ASN A 337 3.80 -20.19 -23.66
C ASN A 337 4.47 -20.17 -25.05
N PRO A 338 4.18 -21.12 -25.97
CA PRO A 338 4.79 -21.14 -27.31
C PRO A 338 4.42 -19.90 -28.13
N PHE A 339 3.27 -19.26 -27.84
CA PHE A 339 2.83 -18.06 -28.54
C PHE A 339 3.65 -16.81 -28.13
N ALA A 340 4.18 -16.77 -26.90
CA ALA A 340 5.04 -15.68 -26.45
C ALA A 340 6.40 -15.71 -27.17
N ALA A 341 6.94 -16.91 -27.42
CA ALA A 341 8.14 -17.08 -28.24
C ALA A 341 7.89 -16.65 -29.70
N GLY A 342 6.75 -17.06 -30.29
CA GLY A 342 6.38 -16.65 -31.66
C GLY A 342 6.15 -15.15 -31.83
N LEU A 343 5.49 -14.50 -30.87
CA LEU A 343 5.24 -13.05 -30.87
C LEU A 343 6.55 -12.25 -30.72
N LEU A 344 7.50 -12.72 -29.89
CA LEU A 344 8.82 -12.10 -29.74
C LEU A 344 9.66 -12.22 -31.01
N VAL A 345 9.56 -13.33 -31.74
CA VAL A 345 10.23 -13.50 -33.04
C VAL A 345 9.63 -12.57 -34.10
N LEU A 346 8.30 -12.47 -34.17
CA LEU A 346 7.61 -11.56 -35.09
C LEU A 346 7.94 -10.08 -34.79
N LEU A 347 7.92 -9.69 -33.52
CA LEU A 347 8.33 -8.36 -33.07
C LEU A 347 9.82 -8.10 -33.35
N GLY A 348 10.66 -9.14 -33.23
CA GLY A 348 12.08 -9.07 -33.60
C GLY A 348 12.30 -8.82 -35.10
N VAL A 349 11.50 -9.45 -35.97
CA VAL A 349 11.57 -9.24 -37.44
C VAL A 349 11.04 -7.86 -37.83
N ILE A 350 9.95 -7.40 -37.22
CA ILE A 350 9.42 -6.04 -37.42
C ILE A 350 10.41 -4.98 -36.91
N ALA A 351 11.03 -5.21 -35.74
CA ALA A 351 12.07 -4.34 -35.21
C ALA A 351 13.32 -4.32 -36.11
N LEU A 352 13.70 -5.46 -36.72
CA LEU A 352 14.80 -5.52 -37.68
C LEU A 352 14.48 -4.74 -38.98
N GLY A 353 13.24 -4.82 -39.48
CA GLY A 353 12.78 -4.03 -40.61
C GLY A 353 12.78 -2.52 -40.32
N VAL A 354 12.38 -2.13 -39.10
CA VAL A 354 12.43 -0.74 -38.63
C VAL A 354 13.87 -0.26 -38.42
N VAL A 355 14.78 -1.11 -37.93
CA VAL A 355 16.21 -0.78 -37.79
C VAL A 355 16.88 -0.60 -39.14
N LEU A 356 16.52 -1.39 -40.15
CA LEU A 356 17.03 -1.24 -41.53
C LEU A 356 16.46 0.01 -42.22
N ALA A 357 15.22 0.41 -41.91
CA ALA A 357 14.63 1.67 -42.39
C ALA A 357 15.17 2.91 -41.65
N LEU A 358 15.61 2.77 -40.39
CA LEU A 358 16.25 3.83 -39.59
C LEU A 358 17.76 3.97 -39.82
N ALA A 359 18.39 3.03 -40.54
CA ALA A 359 19.79 3.08 -40.91
C ALA A 359 20.09 4.11 -42.03
N ASP A 360 19.05 4.73 -42.61
CA ASP A 360 19.18 5.76 -43.67
C ASP A 360 18.99 7.22 -43.14
N SER A 361 19.28 7.47 -41.84
CA SER A 361 19.39 8.77 -41.09
C SER A 361 18.15 9.21 -40.26
N PRO A 362 18.28 9.93 -39.09
CA PRO A 362 19.33 10.92 -38.77
C PRO A 362 19.93 10.86 -37.35
N SER A 363 21.21 10.51 -37.26
CA SER A 363 22.10 10.84 -36.14
C SER A 363 22.46 12.34 -36.06
N GLY A 364 22.31 13.10 -37.16
CA GLY A 364 22.62 14.53 -37.19
C GLY A 364 21.64 15.45 -36.44
N ARG A 365 20.34 15.11 -36.38
CA ARG A 365 19.33 15.97 -35.73
C ARG A 365 19.42 15.96 -34.20
N ARG A 366 19.91 14.87 -33.60
CA ARG A 366 20.07 14.77 -32.14
C ARG A 366 21.32 15.52 -31.67
N SER A 367 22.42 15.44 -32.43
CA SER A 367 23.62 16.22 -32.13
C SER A 367 23.39 17.73 -32.29
N THR A 368 22.61 18.17 -33.28
CA THR A 368 22.30 19.61 -33.44
C THR A 368 21.47 20.12 -32.27
N LEU A 369 20.41 19.41 -31.88
CA LEU A 369 19.57 19.82 -30.76
C LEU A 369 20.34 19.91 -29.43
N GLU A 370 21.28 19.00 -29.17
CA GLU A 370 22.13 19.07 -27.99
C GLU A 370 23.07 20.30 -28.00
N HIS A 371 23.67 20.62 -29.15
CA HIS A 371 24.49 21.83 -29.29
C HIS A 371 23.65 23.10 -29.17
N ASP A 372 22.50 23.16 -29.84
CA ASP A 372 21.58 24.29 -29.83
C ASP A 372 21.02 24.53 -28.43
N SER A 373 20.69 23.46 -27.70
CA SER A 373 20.23 23.54 -26.31
C SER A 373 21.32 24.07 -25.37
N TRP A 374 22.57 23.63 -25.54
CA TRP A 374 23.68 24.15 -24.73
C TRP A 374 23.93 25.64 -25.01
N ALA A 375 23.96 26.05 -26.29
CA ALA A 375 24.13 27.45 -26.68
C ALA A 375 22.98 28.33 -26.15
N ALA A 376 21.74 27.85 -26.22
CA ALA A 376 20.59 28.56 -25.68
C ALA A 376 20.64 28.66 -24.14
N MET A 377 21.07 27.59 -23.46
CA MET A 377 21.29 27.61 -22.01
C MET A 377 22.38 28.61 -21.61
N GLN A 378 23.47 28.71 -22.37
CA GLN A 378 24.52 29.68 -22.08
C GLN A 378 23.99 31.12 -22.09
N ALA A 379 23.28 31.50 -23.15
CA ALA A 379 22.66 32.83 -23.22
C ALA A 379 21.57 33.04 -22.17
N ALA A 380 20.80 32.00 -21.83
CA ALA A 380 19.75 32.08 -20.82
C ALA A 380 20.34 32.32 -19.42
N VAL A 381 21.42 31.62 -19.06
CA VAL A 381 22.07 31.78 -17.76
C VAL A 381 22.73 33.16 -17.65
N GLU A 382 23.45 33.59 -18.68
CA GLU A 382 24.08 34.92 -18.71
C GLU A 382 23.05 36.04 -18.61
N GLU A 383 21.94 35.97 -19.37
CA GLU A 383 20.86 36.95 -19.27
C GLU A 383 20.22 36.91 -17.88
N THR A 384 20.03 35.72 -17.30
CA THR A 384 19.27 35.54 -16.05
C THR A 384 20.04 36.01 -14.82
N PHE A 385 21.33 35.69 -14.74
CA PHE A 385 22.19 35.91 -13.57
C PHE A 385 23.25 37.01 -13.78
N GLY A 386 23.42 37.49 -15.01
CA GLY A 386 24.42 38.50 -15.37
C GLY A 386 25.71 37.92 -15.93
N GLU A 387 26.54 38.80 -16.49
CA GLU A 387 27.83 38.46 -17.09
C GLU A 387 28.72 37.69 -16.09
N GLY A 388 29.44 36.68 -16.59
CA GLY A 388 30.33 35.83 -15.78
C GLY A 388 29.71 34.56 -15.22
N HIS A 389 28.40 34.34 -15.41
CA HIS A 389 27.71 33.11 -15.04
C HIS A 389 27.49 32.22 -16.27
N ASP A 390 27.82 30.94 -16.15
CA ASP A 390 27.63 29.94 -17.21
C ASP A 390 26.78 28.75 -16.72
N PRO A 391 26.31 27.87 -17.63
CA PRO A 391 25.52 26.72 -17.23
C PRO A 391 26.24 25.82 -16.22
N SER A 392 27.56 25.70 -16.27
CA SER A 392 28.34 24.87 -15.35
C SER A 392 28.29 25.42 -13.92
N TRP A 393 28.41 26.75 -13.77
CA TRP A 393 28.22 27.44 -12.49
C TRP A 393 26.82 27.18 -11.91
N LEU A 394 25.78 27.25 -12.75
CA LEU A 394 24.42 27.01 -12.28
C LEU A 394 24.22 25.55 -11.83
N TRP A 395 24.79 24.59 -12.56
CA TRP A 395 24.76 23.17 -12.17
C TRP A 395 25.48 22.89 -10.85
N ASP A 396 26.55 23.63 -10.55
CA ASP A 396 27.30 23.51 -9.29
C ASP A 396 26.52 24.11 -8.11
N ARG A 397 25.93 25.30 -8.28
CA ARG A 397 25.23 26.01 -7.21
C ARG A 397 23.78 25.57 -7.00
N GLN A 398 23.07 25.25 -8.08
CA GLN A 398 21.62 25.00 -8.11
C GLN A 398 21.26 23.89 -9.12
N PRO A 399 21.60 22.62 -8.86
CA PRO A 399 21.42 21.53 -9.83
C PRO A 399 19.96 21.27 -10.22
N GLU A 400 19.01 21.47 -9.29
CA GLU A 400 17.58 21.31 -9.59
C GLU A 400 17.09 22.38 -10.59
N LEU A 401 17.41 23.65 -10.34
CA LEU A 401 17.07 24.74 -11.25
C LEU A 401 17.77 24.57 -12.61
N ALA A 402 19.05 24.20 -12.61
CA ALA A 402 19.79 23.94 -13.84
C ALA A 402 19.12 22.83 -14.69
N GLY A 403 18.66 21.76 -14.03
CA GLY A 403 17.91 20.68 -14.67
C GLY A 403 16.58 21.14 -15.25
N LEU A 404 15.81 21.95 -14.51
CA LEU A 404 14.56 22.53 -14.99
C LEU A 404 14.78 23.40 -16.22
N LEU A 405 15.73 24.35 -16.17
CA LEU A 405 16.01 25.25 -17.29
C LEU A 405 16.48 24.49 -18.52
N ASN A 406 17.35 23.49 -18.35
CA ASN A 406 17.81 22.65 -19.45
C ASN A 406 16.66 21.83 -20.07
N ALA A 407 15.75 21.28 -19.26
CA ALA A 407 14.58 20.57 -19.77
C ALA A 407 13.65 21.51 -20.57
N GLN A 408 13.40 22.72 -20.07
CA GLN A 408 12.60 23.74 -20.76
C GLN A 408 13.25 24.20 -22.06
N ALA A 409 14.59 24.40 -22.07
CA ALA A 409 15.33 24.76 -23.27
C ALA A 409 15.18 23.70 -24.36
N ARG A 410 15.30 22.42 -24.00
CA ARG A 410 15.14 21.31 -24.94
C ARG A 410 13.72 21.23 -25.49
N ASP A 411 12.71 21.30 -24.62
CA ASP A 411 11.30 21.24 -25.03
C ASP A 411 10.95 22.37 -26.01
N LEU A 412 11.36 23.61 -25.70
CA LEU A 412 11.11 24.76 -26.57
C LEU A 412 11.77 24.59 -27.95
N LEU A 413 13.05 24.19 -27.99
CA LEU A 413 13.77 23.98 -29.25
C LEU A 413 13.23 22.79 -30.06
N GLU A 414 12.84 21.70 -29.39
CA GLU A 414 12.18 20.55 -30.04
C GLU A 414 10.85 20.95 -30.68
N ASN A 415 10.11 21.88 -30.05
CA ASN A 415 8.88 22.46 -30.56
C ASN A 415 9.10 23.61 -31.57
N GLY A 416 10.33 23.78 -32.07
CA GLY A 416 10.67 24.74 -33.11
C GLY A 416 10.73 26.20 -32.66
N GLN A 417 10.79 26.45 -31.35
CA GLN A 417 11.06 27.80 -30.82
C GLN A 417 12.53 28.15 -30.98
N ASP A 418 12.84 29.44 -30.87
CA ASP A 418 14.20 29.94 -30.99
C ASP A 418 14.89 30.10 -29.62
N GLN A 419 16.18 30.43 -29.66
CA GLN A 419 16.97 30.72 -28.47
C GLN A 419 16.36 31.87 -27.63
N SER A 420 15.73 32.85 -28.26
CA SER A 420 15.13 33.99 -27.54
C SER A 420 13.97 33.55 -26.64
N ALA A 421 13.18 32.56 -27.08
CA ALA A 421 12.13 31.96 -26.26
C ALA A 421 12.69 31.26 -25.01
N VAL A 422 13.81 30.53 -25.16
CA VAL A 422 14.50 29.87 -24.04
C VAL A 422 14.98 30.90 -23.01
N VAL A 423 15.58 31.99 -23.48
CA VAL A 423 16.05 33.09 -22.61
C VAL A 423 14.87 33.71 -21.85
N ARG A 424 13.78 34.09 -22.55
CA ARG A 424 12.59 34.68 -21.91
C ARG A 424 12.00 33.75 -20.85
N LYS A 425 11.87 32.45 -21.15
CA LYS A 425 11.30 31.48 -20.22
C LYS A 425 12.19 31.28 -18.99
N SER A 426 13.50 31.30 -19.17
CA SER A 426 14.46 31.18 -18.07
C SER A 426 14.40 32.38 -17.12
N VAL A 427 14.33 33.60 -17.68
CA VAL A 427 14.14 34.83 -16.90
C VAL A 427 12.83 34.80 -16.13
N GLU A 428 11.73 34.39 -16.77
CA GLU A 428 10.41 34.25 -16.14
C GLU A 428 10.45 33.30 -14.93
N ILE A 429 11.02 32.10 -15.11
CA ILE A 429 11.15 31.08 -14.05
C ILE A 429 11.97 31.62 -12.88
N VAL A 430 13.16 32.15 -13.15
CA VAL A 430 14.07 32.60 -12.08
C VAL A 430 13.54 33.85 -11.39
N ARG A 431 12.87 34.77 -12.11
CA ARG A 431 12.19 35.92 -11.51
C ARG A 431 11.09 35.48 -10.55
N GLY A 432 10.23 34.54 -10.98
CA GLY A 432 9.17 34.00 -10.14
C GLY A 432 9.73 33.34 -8.87
N ARG A 433 10.76 32.50 -9.01
CA ARG A 433 11.43 31.85 -7.87
C ARG A 433 12.13 32.85 -6.94
N SER A 434 12.78 33.87 -7.50
CA SER A 434 13.45 34.92 -6.70
C SER A 434 12.46 35.66 -5.80
N PHE A 435 11.25 35.95 -6.31
CA PHE A 435 10.18 36.54 -5.51
C PHE A 435 9.63 35.55 -4.48
N LEU A 436 9.19 34.37 -4.92
CA LEU A 436 8.49 33.40 -4.06
C LEU A 436 9.38 32.87 -2.93
N ASN A 437 10.66 32.65 -3.19
CA ASN A 437 11.60 32.23 -2.16
C ASN A 437 12.11 33.44 -1.37
N GLY A 438 12.37 34.56 -2.03
CA GLY A 438 12.89 35.77 -1.40
C GLY A 438 11.96 36.36 -0.34
N ARG A 439 10.64 36.30 -0.54
CA ARG A 439 9.66 36.74 0.47
C ARG A 439 9.67 35.90 1.76
N GLU A 440 10.21 34.69 1.72
CA GLU A 440 10.33 33.82 2.91
C GLU A 440 11.62 34.10 3.69
N LEU A 441 12.63 34.70 3.05
CA LEU A 441 13.92 34.98 3.67
C LEU A 441 13.78 36.10 4.73
N PRO A 442 14.66 36.15 5.75
CA PRO A 442 14.68 37.23 6.72
C PRO A 442 15.54 38.42 6.27
N GLY A 443 15.34 39.58 6.90
CA GLY A 443 16.26 40.72 6.80
C GLY A 443 16.34 41.34 5.40
N ALA A 444 17.56 41.63 4.94
CA ALA A 444 17.81 42.37 3.72
C ALA A 444 17.33 41.67 2.44
N ASP A 445 17.27 40.33 2.44
CA ASP A 445 16.82 39.56 1.28
C ASP A 445 15.32 39.74 1.06
N LEU A 446 14.53 39.77 2.14
CA LEU A 446 13.10 40.12 2.08
C LEU A 446 12.92 41.52 1.50
N ASP A 447 13.65 42.49 2.05
CA ASP A 447 13.53 43.88 1.61
C ASP A 447 13.90 44.04 0.13
N THR A 448 14.92 43.32 -0.33
CA THR A 448 15.36 43.31 -1.73
C THR A 448 14.31 42.66 -2.63
N ALA A 449 13.81 41.48 -2.26
CA ALA A 449 12.77 40.76 -3.01
C ALA A 449 11.49 41.61 -3.15
N MET A 450 11.05 42.24 -2.07
CA MET A 450 9.84 43.05 -2.05
C MET A 450 10.03 44.40 -2.77
N THR A 451 11.24 44.98 -2.73
CA THR A 451 11.56 46.18 -3.53
C THR A 451 11.58 45.87 -5.03
N LEU A 452 12.17 44.74 -5.43
CA LEU A 452 12.11 44.27 -6.81
C LEU A 452 10.67 43.99 -7.24
N ARG A 453 9.88 43.35 -6.38
CA ARG A 453 8.46 43.07 -6.60
C ARG A 453 7.66 44.35 -6.86
N LEU A 454 7.88 45.39 -6.06
CA LEU A 454 7.25 46.69 -6.25
C LEU A 454 7.61 47.31 -7.61
N ALA A 455 8.88 47.25 -8.00
CA ALA A 455 9.34 47.77 -9.27
C ALA A 455 8.75 46.97 -10.47
N GLN A 456 8.62 45.65 -10.33
CA GLN A 456 7.96 44.79 -11.31
C GLN A 456 6.46 45.08 -11.44
N LEU A 457 5.74 45.31 -10.34
CA LEU A 457 4.34 45.73 -10.37
C LEU A 457 4.15 47.07 -11.08
N ARG A 458 5.05 48.04 -10.84
CA ARG A 458 5.06 49.32 -11.55
C ARG A 458 5.34 49.15 -13.05
N ALA A 459 6.26 48.26 -13.43
CA ALA A 459 6.54 47.93 -14.83
C ALA A 459 5.35 47.23 -15.52
N ALA A 460 4.67 46.31 -14.82
CA ALA A 460 3.47 45.65 -15.31
C ALA A 460 2.32 46.64 -15.51
N ARG A 461 2.09 47.53 -14.53
CA ARG A 461 1.08 48.59 -14.63
C ARG A 461 1.32 49.54 -15.80
N ALA A 462 2.58 49.84 -16.12
CA ALA A 462 2.93 50.68 -17.26
C ALA A 462 2.50 50.07 -18.61
N GLN A 463 2.29 48.75 -18.69
CA GLN A 463 1.67 48.10 -19.85
C GLN A 463 0.16 48.09 -19.76
N SER A 464 -0.39 47.59 -18.64
CA SER A 464 -1.83 47.61 -18.37
C SER A 464 -2.11 47.30 -16.90
N ASP A 465 -3.24 47.77 -16.39
CA ASP A 465 -3.69 47.40 -15.04
C ASP A 465 -3.97 45.88 -14.92
N ALA A 466 -4.44 45.25 -16.00
CA ALA A 466 -4.64 43.79 -16.06
C ALA A 466 -3.32 43.01 -15.91
N ALA A 467 -2.23 43.47 -16.52
CA ALA A 467 -0.91 42.84 -16.36
C ALA A 467 -0.40 42.93 -14.92
N CYS A 468 -0.67 44.06 -14.24
CA CYS A 468 -0.35 44.23 -12.83
C CYS A 468 -1.15 43.26 -11.93
N ILE A 469 -2.46 43.11 -12.17
CA ILE A 469 -3.30 42.15 -11.44
C ILE A 469 -2.89 40.71 -11.73
N HIS A 470 -2.56 40.39 -12.99
CA HIS A 470 -2.03 39.08 -13.35
C HIS A 470 -0.74 38.78 -12.59
N LEU A 471 0.19 39.74 -12.54
CA LEU A 471 1.43 39.60 -11.78
C LEU A 471 1.13 39.37 -10.29
N ARG A 472 0.23 40.17 -9.70
CA ARG A 472 -0.19 40.03 -8.29
C ARG A 472 -0.70 38.62 -8.00
N ASN A 473 -1.62 38.11 -8.82
CA ASN A 473 -2.30 36.83 -8.57
C ASN A 473 -1.40 35.62 -8.88
N SER A 474 -0.64 35.65 -9.98
CA SER A 474 0.18 34.51 -10.42
C SER A 474 1.57 34.49 -9.78
N GLY A 475 2.05 35.63 -9.27
CA GLY A 475 3.45 35.80 -8.87
C GLY A 475 4.42 35.95 -10.05
N VAL A 476 3.98 35.71 -11.29
CA VAL A 476 4.84 35.61 -12.47
C VAL A 476 4.71 36.84 -13.37
N LEU A 477 5.85 37.45 -13.67
CA LEU A 477 5.95 38.52 -14.67
C LEU A 477 6.43 37.90 -15.98
N ASP A 478 5.56 37.95 -17.00
CA ASP A 478 5.85 37.44 -18.34
C ASP A 478 7.21 37.94 -18.83
N GLY A 479 8.05 37.02 -19.35
CA GLY A 479 9.37 37.34 -19.90
C GLY A 479 9.34 38.32 -21.08
N ILE A 480 8.18 38.55 -21.71
CA ILE A 480 7.97 39.54 -22.78
C ILE A 480 7.84 40.97 -22.21
N THR A 481 7.48 41.11 -20.93
CA THR A 481 7.29 42.42 -20.30
C THR A 481 8.61 43.21 -20.31
N PRO A 482 8.67 44.38 -20.96
CA PRO A 482 9.84 45.24 -20.90
C PRO A 482 10.06 45.72 -19.47
N VAL A 483 11.26 45.45 -18.95
CA VAL A 483 11.74 45.89 -17.65
C VAL A 483 12.87 46.90 -17.87
N PRO A 484 12.91 48.05 -17.16
CA PRO A 484 14.00 49.00 -17.27
C PRO A 484 15.38 48.35 -17.05
N PRO A 485 16.44 48.72 -17.80
CA PRO A 485 17.76 48.08 -17.69
C PRO A 485 18.33 48.10 -16.27
N GLU A 486 18.12 49.20 -15.53
CA GLU A 486 18.54 49.32 -14.14
C GLU A 486 17.84 48.30 -13.22
N LEU A 487 16.54 48.07 -13.44
CA LEU A 487 15.80 47.06 -12.68
C LEU A 487 16.27 45.66 -13.06
N ARG A 488 16.49 45.39 -14.34
CA ARG A 488 17.02 44.10 -14.82
C ARG A 488 18.40 43.80 -14.22
N GLY A 489 19.27 44.79 -14.08
CA GLY A 489 20.56 44.65 -13.40
C GLY A 489 20.40 44.18 -11.95
N LYS A 490 19.54 44.85 -11.18
CA LYS A 490 19.25 44.46 -9.78
C LYS A 490 18.61 43.08 -9.67
N GLU A 491 17.75 42.70 -10.61
CA GLU A 491 17.18 41.35 -10.66
C GLU A 491 18.25 40.27 -10.88
N ARG A 492 19.23 40.52 -11.77
CA ARG A 492 20.35 39.60 -12.03
C ARG A 492 21.22 39.44 -10.80
N GLU A 493 21.60 40.55 -10.16
CA GLU A 493 22.40 40.56 -8.93
C GLU A 493 21.71 39.76 -7.81
N PHE A 494 20.41 40.00 -7.61
CA PHE A 494 19.66 39.27 -6.58
C PHE A 494 19.49 37.79 -6.93
N ALA A 495 19.20 37.46 -8.19
CA ALA A 495 19.11 36.06 -8.63
C ALA A 495 20.46 35.32 -8.45
N ALA A 496 21.58 35.97 -8.78
CA ALA A 496 22.91 35.41 -8.57
C ALA A 496 23.19 35.18 -7.08
N HIS A 497 22.89 36.17 -6.23
CA HIS A 497 23.00 36.03 -4.78
C HIS A 497 22.19 34.85 -4.23
N LEU A 498 20.94 34.69 -4.65
CA LEU A 498 20.10 33.57 -4.22
C LEU A 498 20.59 32.22 -4.79
N ALA A 499 21.15 32.20 -6.00
CA ALA A 499 21.77 31.00 -6.56
C ALA A 499 22.97 30.57 -5.70
N GLU A 500 23.87 31.50 -5.40
CA GLU A 500 25.09 31.26 -4.63
C GLU A 500 24.82 30.78 -3.21
N THR A 501 23.73 31.24 -2.60
CA THR A 501 23.31 30.89 -1.23
C THR A 501 22.39 29.67 -1.17
N GLY A 502 22.12 29.00 -2.29
CA GLY A 502 21.29 27.79 -2.29
C GLY A 502 19.78 28.07 -2.13
N LYS A 503 19.31 29.30 -2.41
CA LYS A 503 17.93 29.75 -2.15
C LYS A 503 17.01 29.85 -3.38
N LEU A 504 17.45 29.43 -4.57
CA LEU A 504 16.65 29.39 -5.80
C LEU A 504 16.03 28.03 -6.15
N GLY A 505 15.93 27.14 -5.17
CA GLY A 505 15.22 25.87 -5.33
C GLY A 505 13.73 26.03 -5.63
N ARG A 506 13.03 24.91 -5.80
CA ARG A 506 11.59 24.88 -5.98
C ARG A 506 10.87 25.63 -4.83
N PRO A 507 9.99 26.60 -5.14
CA PRO A 507 9.19 27.27 -4.12
C PRO A 507 8.31 26.29 -3.36
N GLN A 508 8.24 26.46 -2.04
CA GLN A 508 7.33 25.69 -1.19
C GLN A 508 5.93 26.28 -1.29
N ASP A 509 4.92 25.42 -1.35
CA ASP A 509 3.54 25.84 -1.19
C ASP A 509 3.27 26.04 0.31
N HIS A 510 2.76 27.21 0.65
CA HIS A 510 2.44 27.59 2.02
C HIS A 510 0.95 27.91 2.21
N GLY A 511 0.12 27.60 1.21
CA GLY A 511 -1.31 27.87 1.23
C GLY A 511 -1.65 29.36 1.25
N GLU A 512 -2.92 29.65 1.57
CA GLU A 512 -3.40 31.03 1.70
C GLU A 512 -2.87 31.69 2.97
N ARG A 513 -2.22 32.85 2.81
CA ARG A 513 -1.70 33.65 3.93
C ARG A 513 -2.57 34.87 4.15
N THR A 514 -2.87 35.14 5.42
CA THR A 514 -3.58 36.35 5.83
C THR A 514 -2.73 37.13 6.84
N ALA A 515 -2.75 38.45 6.72
CA ALA A 515 -2.04 39.34 7.62
C ALA A 515 -2.97 40.47 8.08
N MET A 516 -2.88 40.83 9.36
CA MET A 516 -3.60 41.98 9.89
C MET A 516 -2.86 43.27 9.55
N VAL A 517 -3.46 44.09 8.69
CA VAL A 517 -2.93 45.38 8.28
C VAL A 517 -3.36 46.46 9.28
N PRO A 518 -2.42 47.19 9.93
CA PRO A 518 -2.74 48.28 10.85
C PRO A 518 -3.57 49.40 10.18
N GLY A 519 -4.49 50.00 10.93
CA GLY A 519 -5.35 51.09 10.44
C GLY A 519 -4.56 52.30 9.92
N GLU A 520 -3.50 52.69 10.63
CA GLU A 520 -2.60 53.79 10.21
C GLU A 520 -1.98 53.54 8.82
N LEU A 521 -1.64 52.28 8.51
CA LEU A 521 -1.11 51.91 7.21
C LEU A 521 -2.19 51.97 6.11
N ILE A 522 -3.43 51.64 6.45
CA ILE A 522 -4.59 51.82 5.55
C ILE A 522 -4.83 53.30 5.28
N ASP A 523 -4.71 54.16 6.29
CA ASP A 523 -4.85 55.62 6.14
C ASP A 523 -3.80 56.16 5.15
N GLU A 524 -2.53 55.73 5.27
CA GLU A 524 -1.48 56.10 4.30
C GLU A 524 -1.77 55.64 2.87
N VAL A 525 -2.37 54.46 2.70
CA VAL A 525 -2.78 53.93 1.39
C VAL A 525 -3.97 54.73 0.84
N VAL A 526 -4.95 55.07 1.67
CA VAL A 526 -6.09 55.93 1.31
C VAL A 526 -5.60 57.29 0.85
N ASP A 527 -4.69 57.93 1.59
CA ASP A 527 -4.13 59.23 1.24
C ASP A 527 -3.35 59.19 -0.09
N THR A 528 -2.61 58.10 -0.31
CA THR A 528 -1.80 57.92 -1.53
C THR A 528 -2.66 57.65 -2.76
N THR A 529 -3.69 56.82 -2.63
CA THR A 529 -4.55 56.39 -3.74
C THR A 529 -5.74 57.32 -3.98
N ARG A 530 -6.10 58.16 -2.99
CA ARG A 530 -7.30 59.01 -2.95
C ARG A 530 -8.62 58.23 -3.08
N LEU A 531 -8.61 56.97 -2.67
CA LEU A 531 -9.79 56.10 -2.63
C LEU A 531 -10.45 56.15 -1.25
N SER A 532 -11.75 55.85 -1.16
CA SER A 532 -12.40 55.70 0.15
C SER A 532 -11.93 54.43 0.86
N HIS A 533 -12.02 54.39 2.19
CA HIS A 533 -11.71 53.20 2.99
C HIS A 533 -12.42 51.94 2.48
N ASP A 534 -13.69 52.04 2.10
CA ASP A 534 -14.46 50.91 1.62
C ASP A 534 -13.93 50.39 0.28
N LYS A 535 -13.53 51.27 -0.64
CA LYS A 535 -12.91 50.88 -1.91
C LYS A 535 -11.54 50.24 -1.72
N VAL A 536 -10.73 50.75 -0.79
CA VAL A 536 -9.44 50.13 -0.45
C VAL A 536 -9.65 48.73 0.12
N ARG A 537 -10.61 48.55 1.03
CA ARG A 537 -10.96 47.24 1.60
C ARG A 537 -11.48 46.27 0.53
N GLU A 538 -12.33 46.71 -0.38
CA GLU A 538 -12.80 45.91 -1.51
C GLU A 538 -11.63 45.44 -2.38
N ALA A 539 -10.74 46.36 -2.76
CA ALA A 539 -9.56 46.08 -3.57
C ALA A 539 -8.62 45.05 -2.91
N MET A 540 -8.41 45.16 -1.60
CA MET A 540 -7.61 44.19 -0.82
C MET A 540 -8.28 42.81 -0.76
N SER A 541 -9.61 42.75 -0.79
CA SER A 541 -10.35 41.48 -0.85
C SER A 541 -10.45 40.88 -2.26
N GLY A 542 -9.70 41.42 -3.23
CA GLY A 542 -9.73 40.98 -4.63
C GLY A 542 -10.99 41.41 -5.40
N LYS A 543 -11.78 42.35 -4.86
CA LYS A 543 -13.00 42.88 -5.48
C LYS A 543 -12.71 44.25 -6.12
N GLY A 544 -13.44 44.59 -7.17
CA GLY A 544 -13.31 45.88 -7.87
C GLY A 544 -12.64 45.75 -9.24
N ASP A 545 -12.38 46.89 -9.87
CA ASP A 545 -11.69 46.96 -11.17
C ASP A 545 -10.17 46.81 -11.04
N ASP A 546 -9.52 46.37 -12.12
CA ASP A 546 -8.08 46.10 -12.14
C ASP A 546 -7.23 47.34 -11.80
N ALA A 547 -7.67 48.53 -12.21
CA ALA A 547 -6.94 49.78 -11.97
C ALA A 547 -6.92 50.13 -10.47
N THR A 548 -8.09 50.03 -9.82
CA THR A 548 -8.21 50.19 -8.37
C THR A 548 -7.39 49.13 -7.63
N GLY A 549 -7.52 47.85 -8.01
CA GLY A 549 -6.80 46.75 -7.40
C GLY A 549 -5.27 46.89 -7.50
N CYS A 550 -4.76 47.27 -8.67
CA CYS A 550 -3.33 47.46 -8.90
C CYS A 550 -2.81 48.68 -8.12
N ALA A 551 -3.54 49.80 -8.14
CA ALA A 551 -3.15 51.01 -7.41
C ALA A 551 -3.02 50.76 -5.90
N VAL A 552 -4.00 50.04 -5.31
CA VAL A 552 -3.98 49.67 -3.88
C VAL A 552 -2.84 48.70 -3.58
N THR A 553 -2.59 47.70 -4.43
CA THR A 553 -1.50 46.72 -4.24
C THR A 553 -0.13 47.41 -4.23
N ILE A 554 0.13 48.28 -5.22
CA ILE A 554 1.39 49.04 -5.31
C ILE A 554 1.55 49.98 -4.11
N ALA A 555 0.50 50.71 -3.73
CA ALA A 555 0.55 51.63 -2.60
C ALA A 555 0.79 50.88 -1.28
N LEU A 556 0.08 49.78 -1.05
CA LEU A 556 0.23 48.98 0.17
C LEU A 556 1.65 48.42 0.28
N LEU A 557 2.21 47.87 -0.80
CA LEU A 557 3.58 47.36 -0.79
C LEU A 557 4.62 48.46 -0.55
N ASP A 558 4.50 49.60 -1.23
CA ASP A 558 5.39 50.76 -1.08
C ASP A 558 5.38 51.31 0.35
N ARG A 559 4.19 51.46 0.95
CA ARG A 559 4.04 51.91 2.34
C ARG A 559 4.54 50.88 3.35
N THR A 560 4.26 49.59 3.12
CA THR A 560 4.75 48.52 4.00
C THR A 560 6.28 48.42 3.99
N LEU A 561 6.93 48.66 2.86
CA LEU A 561 8.40 48.69 2.78
C LEU A 561 9.01 49.79 3.66
N ALA A 562 8.35 50.95 3.75
CA ALA A 562 8.77 52.08 4.60
C ALA A 562 8.29 51.96 6.06
N TRP A 563 7.33 51.06 6.34
CA TRP A 563 6.71 50.88 7.65
C TRP A 563 7.70 50.34 8.69
N LYS A 564 7.64 50.87 9.91
CA LYS A 564 8.47 50.43 11.06
C LYS A 564 7.66 49.84 12.21
N GLY A 565 6.33 49.74 12.06
CA GLY A 565 5.45 49.20 13.09
C GLY A 565 5.40 47.67 13.12
N ALA A 566 4.55 47.15 13.98
CA ALA A 566 4.30 45.71 14.08
C ALA A 566 3.73 45.14 12.77
N ASN A 567 3.85 43.83 12.61
CA ASN A 567 3.33 43.02 11.51
C ASN A 567 3.89 43.29 10.10
N ARG A 568 4.92 44.13 9.96
CA ARG A 568 5.54 44.45 8.67
C ARG A 568 5.88 43.20 7.85
N ARG A 569 6.52 42.21 8.47
CA ARG A 569 6.94 40.98 7.79
C ARG A 569 5.73 40.17 7.32
N GLU A 570 4.73 39.95 8.17
CA GLU A 570 3.54 39.20 7.76
C GLU A 570 2.81 39.88 6.61
N ILE A 571 2.69 41.21 6.63
CA ILE A 571 2.06 41.96 5.54
C ILE A 571 2.85 41.78 4.24
N LEU A 572 4.17 41.96 4.26
CA LEU A 572 5.01 41.78 3.06
C LEU A 572 4.90 40.37 2.48
N MET A 573 4.78 39.34 3.31
CA MET A 573 4.64 37.95 2.84
C MET A 573 3.30 37.67 2.13
N THR A 574 2.30 38.54 2.29
CA THR A 574 0.98 38.42 1.64
C THR A 574 0.84 39.18 0.32
N LEU A 575 1.81 40.04 -0.02
CA LEU A 575 1.81 40.92 -1.21
C LEU A 575 2.75 40.39 -2.30
#